data_AF-A0AAD1DMI3-F1
#
_entry.id   AF-A0AAD1DMI3-F1
#
_cell.length_a   1.000
_cell.length_b   1.000
_cell.length_c   1.000
_cell.angle_alpha   90.00
_cell.angle_beta   90.00
_cell.angle_gamma   90.00
#
_symmetry.space_group_name_H-M   'P 1'
#
loop_
_entity.id
_entity.type
_entity.pdbx_description
1 polymer ?
#
loop_
_entity_poly.entity_id
_entity_poly.type
_entity_poly.pdbx_seq_one_letter_code
_entity_poly.pdbx_strand_id
1 'polypeptide(L)' 'MTSSNEKIKIKVSEVARLLGWSYTTAKSIKDRKSPKDKYQTYLDCEKKLIEAKEQINIELSKH' A
#
# COMPACT_ATOMS: atom_id res chain seq x y z
N MET A 1 -3.98 23.42 14.34
CA MET A 1 -3.62 21.99 14.42
C MET A 1 -4.22 21.28 13.22
N THR A 2 -3.56 21.35 12.06
CA THR A 2 -4.01 20.69 10.82
C THR A 2 -3.39 19.31 10.74
N SER A 3 -3.87 18.37 11.55
CA SER A 3 -3.56 16.96 11.31
C SER A 3 -4.61 16.42 10.35
N SER A 4 -4.46 16.81 9.07
CA SER A 4 -5.18 16.19 7.96
C SER A 4 -4.87 14.71 8.02
N ASN A 5 -5.80 13.94 8.56
CA ASN A 5 -5.76 12.49 8.63
C ASN A 5 -6.06 11.93 7.22
N GLU A 6 -5.35 12.44 6.21
CA GLU A 6 -5.40 11.90 4.86
C GLU A 6 -4.80 10.51 4.92
N LYS A 7 -5.69 9.52 5.09
CA LYS A 7 -5.34 8.11 5.00
C LYS A 7 -4.49 7.95 3.74
N ILE A 8 -3.22 7.59 3.94
CA ILE A 8 -2.26 7.40 2.85
C ILE A 8 -2.87 6.38 1.89
N LYS A 9 -3.32 6.86 0.73
CA LYS A 9 -4.01 6.04 -0.24
C LYS A 9 -2.97 5.32 -1.09
N ILE A 10 -2.74 4.05 -0.78
CA ILE A 10 -1.89 3.19 -1.60
C ILE A 10 -2.65 2.77 -2.86
N LYS A 11 -2.04 3.00 -4.02
CA LYS A 11 -2.59 2.55 -5.29
C LYS A 11 -2.26 1.07 -5.49
N VAL A 12 -3.20 0.32 -6.05
CA VAL A 12 -2.99 -1.10 -6.42
C VAL A 12 -1.80 -1.25 -7.38
N SER A 13 -1.55 -0.26 -8.24
CA SER A 13 -0.40 -0.24 -9.13
C SER A 13 0.94 -0.17 -8.40
N GLU A 14 1.03 0.49 -7.23
CA GLU A 14 2.26 0.54 -6.43
C GLU A 14 2.55 -0.84 -5.84
N VAL A 15 1.54 -1.47 -5.24
CA VAL A 15 1.65 -2.82 -4.69
C VAL A 15 1.99 -3.83 -5.79
N ALA A 16 1.34 -3.72 -6.95
CA ALA A 16 1.61 -4.58 -8.10
C ALA A 16 3.07 -4.48 -8.57
N ARG A 17 3.61 -3.25 -8.68
CA ARG A 17 5.02 -3.03 -9.07
C ARG A 17 6.00 -3.61 -8.06
N LEU A 18 5.75 -3.43 -6.76
CA LEU A 18 6.62 -3.99 -5.71
C LEU A 18 6.61 -5.51 -5.67
N LEU A 19 5.44 -6.11 -5.86
CA LEU A 19 5.28 -7.57 -5.85
C LEU A 19 5.62 -8.24 -7.20
N GLY A 20 5.95 -7.46 -8.23
CA GLY A 20 6.15 -7.98 -9.58
C GLY A 20 4.88 -8.57 -10.20
N TRP A 21 3.71 -8.16 -9.73
CA TRP A 21 2.42 -8.62 -10.24
C TRP A 21 1.91 -7.69 -11.33
N SER A 22 1.09 -8.23 -12.23
CA SER A 22 0.31 -7.38 -13.12
C SER A 22 -0.74 -6.59 -12.32
N TYR A 23 -1.12 -5.41 -12.81
CA TYR A 23 -2.16 -4.61 -12.18
C TYR A 23 -3.48 -5.40 -12.04
N THR A 24 -3.86 -6.14 -13.09
CA THR A 24 -5.10 -6.94 -13.10
C THR A 24 -5.04 -8.08 -12.08
N THR A 25 -3.87 -8.72 -11.92
CA THR A 25 -3.66 -9.75 -10.89
C THR A 25 -3.79 -9.16 -9.49
N ALA A 26 -3.06 -8.08 -9.18
CA ALA A 26 -3.13 -7.44 -7.87
C ALA A 26 -4.54 -6.93 -7.54
N LYS A 27 -5.21 -6.31 -8.53
CA LYS A 27 -6.61 -5.88 -8.40
C LYS A 27 -7.54 -7.05 -8.12
N SER A 28 -7.42 -8.13 -8.89
CA SER A 28 -8.26 -9.33 -8.69
C SER A 28 -8.06 -9.95 -7.32
N ILE A 29 -6.81 -10.03 -6.84
CA ILE A 29 -6.50 -10.55 -5.50
C ILE A 29 -7.11 -9.66 -4.42
N LYS A 30 -7.00 -8.34 -4.56
CA LYS A 30 -7.60 -7.38 -3.62
C LYS A 30 -9.14 -7.47 -3.61
N ASP A 31 -9.75 -7.49 -4.79
CA ASP A 31 -11.22 -7.51 -4.94
C ASP A 31 -11.81 -8.83 -4.43
N ARG A 32 -11.20 -9.96 -4.81
CA ARG A 32 -11.69 -11.31 -4.44
C ARG A 32 -11.19 -11.78 -3.07
N LYS A 33 -10.21 -11.09 -2.48
CA LYS A 33 -9.51 -11.49 -1.25
C LYS A 33 -9.00 -12.93 -1.30
N SER A 34 -8.56 -13.35 -2.48
CA SER A 34 -8.26 -14.75 -2.80
C SER A 34 -7.22 -14.85 -3.93
N PRO A 35 -6.34 -15.87 -3.93
CA PRO A 35 -6.13 -16.85 -2.85
C PRO A 35 -5.58 -16.18 -1.57
N LYS A 36 -5.92 -16.74 -0.40
CA LYS A 36 -5.71 -16.09 0.92
C LYS A 36 -4.24 -15.72 1.15
N ASP A 37 -3.34 -16.60 0.78
CA ASP A 37 -1.89 -16.45 0.88
C ASP A 37 -1.41 -15.22 0.09
N LYS A 38 -1.83 -15.09 -1.17
CA LYS A 38 -1.51 -13.91 -1.99
C LYS A 38 -2.19 -12.64 -1.48
N TYR A 39 -3.42 -12.75 -0.98
CA TYR A 39 -4.09 -11.59 -0.38
C TYR A 39 -3.37 -11.10 0.87
N GLN A 40 -2.85 -12.01 1.70
CA GLN A 40 -2.03 -11.63 2.85
C GLN A 40 -0.75 -10.93 2.40
N THR A 41 -0.04 -11.47 1.39
CA THR A 41 1.13 -10.80 0.81
C THR A 41 0.79 -9.40 0.29
N TYR A 42 -0.37 -9.23 -0.36
CA TYR A 42 -0.85 -7.94 -0.83
C TYR A 42 -1.03 -6.95 0.33
N LEU A 43 -1.67 -7.38 1.43
CA LEU A 43 -1.88 -6.55 2.62
C LEU A 43 -0.57 -6.17 3.31
N ASP A 44 0.36 -7.11 3.43
CA ASP A 44 1.66 -6.87 4.07
C ASP A 44 2.47 -5.83 3.28
N CYS A 45 2.42 -5.90 1.94
CA CYS A 45 3.01 -4.88 1.07
C CYS A 45 2.31 -3.53 1.17
N GLU A 46 0.97 -3.50 1.23
CA GLU A 46 0.21 -2.26 1.40
C GLU A 46 0.59 -1.59 2.73
N LYS A 47 0.74 -2.35 3.81
CA LYS A 47 1.17 -1.86 5.13
C LYS A 47 2.57 -1.26 5.11
N LYS A 48 3.55 -1.98 4.54
CA LYS A 48 4.94 -1.48 4.41
C LYS A 48 5.02 -0.18 3.62
N LEU A 49 4.20 -0.04 2.57
CA LEU A 49 4.12 1.19 1.78
C LEU A 49 3.55 2.36 2.57
N ILE A 50 2.54 2.11 3.42
CA ILE A 50 1.98 3.13 4.31
C ILE A 50 3.06 3.57 5.30
N GLU A 51 3.70 2.63 6.00
CA GLU A 51 4.76 2.92 6.97
C GLU A 51 5.90 3.73 6.34
N ALA A 52 6.35 3.36 5.13
CA ALA A 52 7.40 4.10 4.42
C ALA A 52 6.97 5.53 4.06
N LYS A 53 5.72 5.72 3.61
CA LYS A 53 5.19 7.06 3.29
C LYS A 53 4.99 7.91 4.55
N GLU A 54 4.56 7.31 5.65
CA GLU A 54 4.46 7.99 6.95
C GLU A 54 5.84 8.46 7.42
N GLN A 55 6.84 7.59 7.36
CA GLN A 55 8.22 7.95 7.73
C GLN A 55 8.75 9.12 6.89
N ILE A 56 8.58 9.07 5.56
CA ILE A 56 8.99 10.17 4.66
C ILE A 56 8.25 11.46 5.02
N ASN A 57 6.94 11.40 5.30
CA ASN A 57 6.18 12.59 5.68
C ASN A 57 6.64 13.18 7.02
N ILE A 58 6.97 12.33 8.00
CA ILE A 58 7.53 12.75 9.29
C ILE A 58 8.90 13.42 9.08
N GLU A 59 9.77 12.85 8.25
CA GLU A 59 11.08 13.42 7.93
C GLU A 59 10.95 14.76 7.20
N LEU A 60 10.06 14.86 6.20
CA LEU A 60 9.77 16.10 5.49
C LEU A 60 9.18 17.19 6.39
N SER A 61 8.41 16.80 7.42
CA SER A 61 7.83 17.75 8.38
C SER A 61 8.83 18.23 9.44
N LYS A 62 9.99 17.59 9.57
CA LYS A 62 11.06 17.99 10.50
C LYS A 62 12.01 19.03 9.91
N HIS A 63 11.99 19.22 8.59
CA HIS A 63 12.76 20.23 7.86
C HIS A 63 11.89 21.43 7.52
#